data_AF-K2BKI5-F1
#
_entry.id   AF-K2BKI5-F1
#
_cell.length_a   1.000
_cell.length_b   1.000
_cell.length_c   1.000
_cell.angle_alpha   90.00
_cell.angle_beta   90.00
_cell.angle_gamma   90.00
#
_symmetry.space_group_name_H-M   'P 1'
#
loop_
_entity.id
_entity.type
_entity.pdbx_description
1 polymer ?
#
loop_
_entity_poly.entity_id
_entity_poly.type
_entity_poly.pdbx_seq_one_letter_code
_entity_poly.pdbx_strand_id
1 'polypeptide(L)'
;MIRHAARCISILVVLAFMIPVGICEAAADAIFPEPVYELASGEESLSMIFLQSWSFDRIELPSVSEQFWGEAKQCRAAIIKVAGRSFVSRLSNSENQLQFNLAGVVCKEFQIIPLLKVGTVRPAGDVPKFDATPARIRMIEDELKELAESVLHFQKRNNCFSCHTAMPMALTCKVAAAYGYRIPDSTLSQIGSSIAGMQSYNGSYSFKEHPDYGTITTTLCAGAIMAIISDFSSQFLENLQKIRRLLPEWLDDDGRLKSDFYFRPLFIGHKTNMLFEAMILQTLYLYSASDDPEIFDDSLRVRLKELRKMADFDPAEPIHRQILLMAGTPVLFQFNTNERPLIVKQLQHLLKNEPEGERSDIRALALFLLEKFSPGLGSQVAKKRPVQNLGDKIWTCFEQIVTSLPTEAKNNQISADNSEQ
;
A
#
# COMPACT_ATOMS: atom_id res chain seq x y z
N MET A 1 -31.48 32.38 -30.98
CA MET A 1 -30.32 32.63 -30.09
C MET A 1 -30.68 32.10 -28.71
N ILE A 2 -29.77 31.37 -28.06
CA ILE A 2 -29.93 30.48 -26.88
C ILE A 2 -29.84 29.01 -27.31
N ARG A 3 -28.61 28.46 -27.26
CA ARG A 3 -28.27 27.03 -27.15
C ARG A 3 -26.74 26.86 -27.06
N HIS A 4 -26.14 27.39 -25.99
CA HIS A 4 -24.73 27.15 -25.63
C HIS A 4 -24.58 26.91 -24.12
N ALA A 5 -25.31 25.93 -23.59
CA ALA A 5 -25.20 25.54 -22.18
C ALA A 5 -25.27 24.01 -21.95
N ALA A 6 -24.97 23.20 -22.98
CA ALA A 6 -25.08 21.73 -22.86
C ALA A 6 -23.83 20.96 -23.33
N ARG A 7 -22.66 21.62 -23.45
CA ARG A 7 -21.42 20.96 -23.93
C ARG A 7 -20.22 21.00 -22.97
N CYS A 8 -20.38 21.53 -21.75
CA CYS A 8 -19.27 21.58 -20.78
C CYS A 8 -19.43 20.68 -19.54
N ILE A 9 -20.46 19.84 -19.46
CA ILE A 9 -20.72 19.02 -18.26
C ILE A 9 -20.15 17.58 -18.36
N SER A 10 -19.62 17.16 -19.51
CA SER A 10 -19.13 15.77 -19.70
C SER A 10 -17.60 15.58 -19.54
N ILE A 11 -16.86 16.62 -19.15
CA ILE A 11 -15.38 16.56 -19.02
C ILE A 11 -14.94 16.46 -17.55
N LEU A 12 -15.80 16.78 -16.58
CA LEU A 12 -15.48 16.77 -15.15
C LEU A 12 -15.81 15.46 -14.41
N VAL A 13 -16.47 14.49 -15.05
CA VAL A 13 -16.91 13.23 -14.38
C VAL A 13 -15.93 12.06 -14.58
N VAL A 14 -14.90 12.20 -15.41
CA VAL A 14 -13.93 11.11 -15.69
C VAL A 14 -12.68 11.16 -14.81
N LEU A 15 -12.48 12.24 -14.04
CA LEU A 15 -11.34 12.41 -13.13
C LEU A 15 -11.60 11.94 -11.68
N ALA A 16 -12.83 11.60 -11.32
CA ALA A 16 -13.22 11.28 -9.94
C ALA A 16 -13.11 9.80 -9.53
N PHE A 17 -12.65 8.89 -10.41
CA PHE A 17 -12.68 7.44 -10.12
C PHE A 17 -11.37 6.69 -10.37
N MET A 18 -10.23 7.40 -10.49
CA MET A 18 -8.98 6.78 -10.95
C MET A 18 -7.83 6.81 -9.95
N ILE A 19 -7.98 7.40 -8.77
CA ILE A 19 -6.95 7.36 -7.72
C ILE A 19 -7.68 7.54 -6.37
N PRO A 20 -7.31 6.88 -5.27
CA PRO A 20 -7.26 7.62 -4.03
C PRO A 20 -6.12 8.64 -4.18
N VAL A 21 -6.36 9.79 -4.84
CA VAL A 21 -5.43 10.93 -4.73
C VAL A 21 -5.60 11.42 -3.30
N GLY A 22 -4.71 10.98 -2.43
CA GLY A 22 -4.49 11.60 -1.13
C GLY A 22 -3.17 12.36 -1.18
N ILE A 23 -3.13 13.49 -1.90
CA ILE A 23 -2.15 14.54 -1.60
C ILE A 23 -2.96 15.79 -1.26
N CYS A 24 -3.20 15.96 0.03
CA CYS A 24 -3.44 17.24 0.68
C CYS A 24 -3.06 17.08 2.16
N GLU A 25 -2.03 17.81 2.59
CA GLU A 25 -1.69 18.00 3.99
C GLU A 25 -2.81 18.80 4.68
N ALA A 26 -3.59 18.16 5.55
CA ALA A 26 -4.25 18.79 6.70
C ALA A 26 -4.89 17.71 7.60
N ALA A 27 -4.44 17.66 8.85
CA ALA A 27 -4.88 16.81 9.98
C ALA A 27 -4.84 15.29 9.72
N ALA A 28 -3.87 14.62 10.32
CA ALA A 28 -3.76 13.17 10.36
C ALA A 28 -4.93 12.55 11.14
N ASP A 29 -6.07 12.33 10.47
CA ASP A 29 -7.07 11.38 10.94
C ASP A 29 -6.43 9.99 10.86
N ALA A 30 -6.10 9.43 12.02
CA ALA A 30 -5.40 8.16 12.10
C ALA A 30 -6.22 7.05 11.41
N ILE A 31 -5.63 6.41 10.40
CA ILE A 31 -6.22 5.28 9.66
C ILE A 31 -6.55 4.11 10.61
N PHE A 32 -5.84 4.03 11.72
CA PHE A 32 -6.09 3.12 12.82
C PHE A 32 -6.67 3.88 14.01
N PRO A 33 -7.58 3.27 14.80
CA PRO A 33 -8.14 3.93 15.97
C PRO A 33 -7.04 4.33 16.96
N GLU A 34 -7.30 5.34 17.78
CA GLU A 34 -6.38 5.65 18.88
C GLU A 34 -6.45 4.58 19.99
N PRO A 35 -5.37 4.38 20.77
CA PRO A 35 -5.39 3.47 21.91
C PRO A 35 -6.42 3.88 22.98
N VAL A 36 -7.46 3.07 23.15
CA VAL A 36 -8.41 3.21 24.26
C VAL A 36 -7.87 2.48 25.49
N TYR A 37 -7.87 3.17 26.63
CA TYR A 37 -7.31 2.66 27.88
C TYR A 37 -8.20 2.87 29.10
N GLU A 38 -8.01 2.02 30.10
CA GLU A 38 -8.54 2.15 31.44
C GLU A 38 -7.38 2.36 32.42
N LEU A 39 -7.59 3.15 33.46
CA LEU A 39 -6.61 3.37 34.52
C LEU A 39 -7.02 2.64 35.79
N ALA A 40 -6.09 1.89 36.36
CA ALA A 40 -6.23 1.21 37.64
C ALA A 40 -5.18 1.74 38.63
N SER A 41 -5.64 2.30 39.74
CA SER A 41 -4.76 2.83 40.78
C SER A 41 -4.23 1.72 41.68
N GLY A 42 -2.91 1.65 41.84
CA GLY A 42 -2.23 0.90 42.90
C GLY A 42 -1.68 1.85 43.98
N GLU A 43 -1.07 1.31 45.02
CA GLU A 43 -0.56 2.09 46.16
C GLU A 43 0.53 3.10 45.76
N GLU A 44 1.50 2.69 44.93
CA GLU A 44 2.62 3.54 44.49
C GLU A 44 2.72 3.71 42.96
N SER A 45 1.76 3.15 42.22
CA SER A 45 1.79 3.12 40.75
C SER A 45 0.40 3.17 40.17
N LEU A 46 0.31 3.55 38.90
CA LEU A 46 -0.92 3.57 38.14
C LEU A 46 -0.76 2.66 36.92
N SER A 47 -1.63 1.65 36.78
CA SER A 47 -1.66 0.78 35.60
C SER A 47 -2.54 1.40 34.53
N MET A 48 -2.04 1.46 33.30
CA MET A 48 -2.78 1.85 32.11
C MET A 48 -2.98 0.62 31.24
N ILE A 49 -4.22 0.17 31.09
CA ILE A 49 -4.59 -1.11 30.46
C ILE A 49 -5.36 -0.82 29.16
N PHE A 50 -4.99 -1.47 28.06
CA PHE A 50 -5.62 -1.29 26.75
C PHE A 50 -6.49 -2.49 26.38
N LEU A 51 -7.54 -2.22 25.60
CA LEU A 51 -8.45 -3.26 25.10
C LEU A 51 -7.77 -4.29 24.17
N GLN A 52 -6.69 -3.86 23.50
CA GLN A 52 -5.89 -4.72 22.63
C GLN A 52 -4.40 -4.44 22.81
N SER A 53 -3.56 -5.28 22.22
CA SER A 53 -2.11 -5.03 22.20
C SER A 53 -1.74 -4.00 21.15
N TRP A 54 -0.84 -3.10 21.53
CA TRP A 54 -0.33 -1.99 20.72
C TRP A 54 1.19 -1.99 20.75
N SER A 55 1.81 -1.57 19.64
CA SER A 55 3.22 -1.24 19.53
C SER A 55 3.37 0.27 19.70
N PHE A 56 4.07 0.70 20.75
CA PHE A 56 4.21 2.13 21.08
C PHE A 56 5.59 2.64 20.68
N ASP A 57 5.63 3.63 19.79
CA ASP A 57 6.84 4.36 19.45
C ASP A 57 7.11 5.46 20.50
N ARG A 58 6.07 6.22 20.87
CA ARG A 58 6.13 7.29 21.88
C ARG A 58 4.83 7.43 22.67
N ILE A 59 4.96 7.80 23.94
CA ILE A 59 3.84 8.19 24.82
C ILE A 59 4.11 9.56 25.39
N GLU A 60 3.12 10.45 25.33
CA GLU A 60 3.17 11.76 25.95
C GLU A 60 2.10 11.82 27.04
N LEU A 61 2.54 11.98 28.29
CA LEU A 61 1.64 12.14 29.44
C LEU A 61 1.58 13.62 29.84
N PRO A 62 0.41 14.15 30.23
CA PRO A 62 0.32 15.52 30.74
C PRO A 62 1.21 15.71 31.96
N SER A 63 1.88 16.85 32.08
CA SER A 63 2.64 17.14 33.31
C SER A 63 1.75 17.49 34.49
N VAL A 64 0.51 17.91 34.26
CA VAL A 64 -0.51 18.22 35.29
C VAL A 64 -1.78 17.46 34.94
N SER A 65 -2.20 16.54 35.81
CA SER A 65 -3.43 15.78 35.65
C SER A 65 -3.82 15.17 36.98
N GLU A 66 -5.06 15.39 37.39
CA GLU A 66 -5.62 14.81 38.61
C GLU A 66 -5.64 13.27 38.52
N GLN A 67 -6.03 12.76 37.35
CA GLN A 67 -6.16 11.32 37.09
C GLN A 67 -4.82 10.58 37.21
N PHE A 68 -3.72 11.20 36.78
CA PHE A 68 -2.39 10.58 36.81
C PHE A 68 -1.61 10.90 38.08
N TRP A 69 -1.68 12.14 38.57
CA TRP A 69 -0.75 12.66 39.58
C TRP A 69 -1.42 13.08 40.90
N GLY A 70 -2.74 13.21 40.92
CA GLY A 70 -3.53 13.74 42.03
C GLY A 70 -3.80 15.24 41.94
N GLU A 71 -4.74 15.71 42.75
CA GLU A 71 -5.23 17.10 42.74
C GLU A 71 -4.09 18.12 42.98
N ALA A 72 -4.06 19.18 42.16
CA ALA A 72 -3.07 20.27 42.20
C ALA A 72 -1.60 19.81 42.20
N LYS A 73 -1.29 18.66 41.57
CA LYS A 73 0.07 18.15 41.41
C LYS A 73 0.57 18.26 39.97
N GLN A 74 1.83 18.68 39.83
CA GLN A 74 2.61 18.54 38.61
C GLN A 74 3.63 17.42 38.77
N CYS A 75 3.65 16.48 37.83
CA CYS A 75 4.69 15.48 37.72
C CYS A 75 5.89 16.04 36.94
N ARG A 76 7.07 16.02 37.56
CA ARG A 76 8.34 16.49 36.97
C ARG A 76 9.19 15.37 36.44
N ALA A 77 8.99 14.14 36.93
CA ALA A 77 9.64 12.96 36.41
C ALA A 77 8.80 11.73 36.75
N ALA A 78 8.73 10.77 35.83
CA ALA A 78 8.05 9.50 36.02
C ALA A 78 8.74 8.38 35.23
N ILE A 79 8.41 7.14 35.58
CA ILE A 79 8.84 5.93 34.89
C ILE A 79 7.61 5.23 34.30
N ILE A 80 7.75 4.75 33.06
CA ILE A 80 6.88 3.72 32.50
C ILE A 80 7.63 2.39 32.54
N LYS A 81 7.08 1.40 33.25
CA LYS A 81 7.56 0.02 33.25
C LYS A 81 6.69 -0.82 32.33
N VAL A 82 7.32 -1.56 31.42
CA VAL A 82 6.63 -2.39 30.42
C VAL A 82 7.55 -3.45 29.85
N ALA A 83 7.04 -4.67 29.66
CA ALA A 83 7.77 -5.79 29.06
C ALA A 83 9.19 -6.01 29.66
N GLY A 84 9.33 -5.83 30.98
CA GLY A 84 10.61 -5.96 31.69
C GLY A 84 11.60 -4.78 31.49
N ARG A 85 11.18 -3.72 30.80
CA ARG A 85 11.98 -2.50 30.55
C ARG A 85 11.42 -1.32 31.34
N SER A 86 12.26 -0.34 31.61
CA SER A 86 11.89 0.91 32.29
C SER A 86 12.28 2.11 31.42
N PHE A 87 11.33 3.00 31.19
CA PHE A 87 11.49 4.22 30.39
C PHE A 87 11.29 5.41 31.31
N VAL A 88 12.29 6.28 31.39
CA VAL A 88 12.25 7.45 32.30
C VAL A 88 12.06 8.70 31.46
N SER A 89 11.14 9.56 31.91
CA SER A 89 10.98 10.90 31.36
C SER A 89 11.08 11.92 32.47
N ARG A 90 11.68 13.06 32.15
CA ARG A 90 11.78 14.23 33.02
C ARG A 90 11.29 15.44 32.25
N LEU A 91 10.43 16.22 32.88
CA LEU A 91 9.91 17.46 32.35
C LEU A 91 11.02 18.51 32.31
N SER A 92 11.31 19.05 31.13
CA SER A 92 12.15 20.25 31.02
C SER A 92 11.38 21.51 31.43
N ASN A 93 12.07 22.65 31.58
CA ASN A 93 11.43 23.89 32.03
C ASN A 93 10.45 24.49 31.02
N SER A 94 10.59 24.15 29.73
CA SER A 94 9.78 24.63 28.62
C SER A 94 8.66 23.68 28.20
N GLU A 95 8.64 22.44 28.72
CA GLU A 95 7.67 21.42 28.32
C GLU A 95 6.46 21.36 29.24
N ASN A 96 5.32 20.96 28.66
CA ASN A 96 4.07 20.74 29.37
C ASN A 96 3.69 19.25 29.47
N GLN A 97 4.48 18.35 28.87
CA GLN A 97 4.23 16.91 28.82
C GLN A 97 5.51 16.12 29.08
N LEU A 98 5.36 14.95 29.70
CA LEU A 98 6.41 13.95 29.86
C LEU A 98 6.41 13.06 28.63
N GLN A 99 7.51 13.07 27.87
CA GLN A 99 7.67 12.26 26.66
C GLN A 99 8.47 10.99 26.96
N PHE A 100 7.91 9.84 26.62
CA PHE A 100 8.54 8.52 26.76
C PHE A 100 8.73 7.91 25.37
N ASN A 101 9.98 7.65 25.00
CA ASN A 101 10.30 6.97 23.74
C ASN A 101 10.39 5.46 24.00
N LEU A 102 9.39 4.71 23.53
CA LEU A 102 9.28 3.27 23.78
C LEU A 102 9.86 2.44 22.62
N ALA A 103 10.13 3.05 21.47
CA ALA A 103 10.80 2.42 20.32
C ALA A 103 10.14 1.10 19.87
N GLY A 104 8.81 1.09 19.78
CA GLY A 104 8.02 -0.03 19.25
C GLY A 104 7.77 -1.15 20.26
N VAL A 105 7.78 -0.88 21.57
CA VAL A 105 7.44 -1.91 22.55
C VAL A 105 5.98 -2.33 22.38
N VAL A 106 5.77 -3.63 22.20
CA VAL A 106 4.46 -4.25 22.11
C VAL A 106 3.93 -4.61 23.50
N CYS A 107 2.76 -4.11 23.86
CA CYS A 107 2.10 -4.42 25.12
C CYS A 107 0.60 -4.11 25.10
N LYS A 108 -0.09 -4.59 26.13
CA LYS A 108 -1.49 -4.24 26.45
C LYS A 108 -1.63 -3.52 27.79
N GLU A 109 -0.52 -3.30 28.49
CA GLU A 109 -0.50 -2.68 29.82
C GLU A 109 0.84 -1.99 30.08
N PHE A 110 0.78 -0.84 30.74
CA PHE A 110 1.92 -0.13 31.30
C PHE A 110 1.72 0.09 32.80
N GLN A 111 2.82 0.07 33.55
CA GLN A 111 2.84 0.59 34.92
C GLN A 111 3.53 1.97 34.94
N ILE A 112 2.82 2.99 35.40
CA ILE A 112 3.29 4.36 35.52
C ILE A 112 3.66 4.63 36.99
N ILE A 113 4.89 5.06 37.24
CA ILE A 113 5.41 5.32 38.58
C ILE A 113 5.89 6.78 38.64
N PRO A 114 5.21 7.67 39.39
CA PRO A 114 5.67 9.03 39.56
C PRO A 114 6.94 9.07 40.43
N LEU A 115 8.00 9.71 39.95
CA LEU A 115 9.24 9.88 40.72
C LEU A 115 9.27 11.20 41.50
N LEU A 116 8.75 12.27 40.90
CA LEU A 116 8.76 13.60 41.50
C LEU A 116 7.47 14.34 41.20
N LYS A 117 6.69 14.62 42.24
CA LYS A 117 5.46 15.42 42.19
C LYS A 117 5.65 16.71 43.00
N VAL A 118 5.28 17.85 42.44
CA VAL A 118 5.32 19.16 43.10
C VAL A 118 3.94 19.80 43.08
N GLY A 119 3.66 20.67 44.05
CA GLY A 119 2.43 21.49 44.00
C GLY A 119 2.47 22.44 42.81
N THR A 120 1.32 22.66 42.17
CA THR A 120 1.21 23.56 41.01
C THR A 120 -0.12 24.32 41.01
N VAL A 121 -0.11 25.50 40.41
CA VAL A 121 -1.31 26.30 40.07
C VAL A 121 -1.59 26.29 38.57
N ARG A 122 -0.76 25.59 37.78
CA ARG A 122 -0.98 25.45 36.34
C ARG A 122 -2.28 24.66 36.08
N PRO A 123 -3.01 24.98 35.00
CA PRO A 123 -4.17 24.20 34.61
C PRO A 123 -3.77 22.77 34.24
N ALA A 124 -4.73 21.84 34.29
CA ALA A 124 -4.55 20.49 33.79
C ALA A 124 -4.12 20.52 32.32
N GLY A 125 -3.16 19.66 31.97
CA GLY A 125 -2.72 19.50 30.59
C GLY A 125 -3.70 18.65 29.78
N ASP A 126 -3.46 18.57 28.47
CA ASP A 126 -4.23 17.75 27.54
C ASP A 126 -4.19 16.26 27.91
N VAL A 127 -5.14 15.49 27.36
CA VAL A 127 -5.15 14.03 27.46
C VAL A 127 -3.84 13.41 26.96
N PRO A 128 -3.46 12.21 27.45
CA PRO A 128 -2.32 11.47 26.92
C PRO A 128 -2.36 11.35 25.39
N LYS A 129 -1.22 11.52 24.75
CA LYS A 129 -1.05 11.28 23.31
C LYS A 129 -0.20 10.04 23.09
N PHE A 130 -0.62 9.21 22.14
CA PHE A 130 0.06 7.96 21.83
C PHE A 130 0.47 7.96 20.36
N ASP A 131 1.78 7.80 20.11
CA ASP A 131 2.27 7.37 18.81
C ASP A 131 2.39 5.85 18.87
N ALA A 132 1.34 5.18 18.38
CA ALA A 132 1.19 3.73 18.51
C ALA A 132 0.45 3.11 17.31
N THR A 133 0.78 1.86 17.04
CA THR A 133 0.20 1.06 15.96
C THR A 133 -0.35 -0.24 16.57
N PRO A 134 -1.52 -0.76 16.16
CA PRO A 134 -1.99 -2.04 16.70
C PRO A 134 -0.94 -3.13 16.49
N ALA A 135 -0.69 -3.98 17.50
CA ALA A 135 0.42 -4.94 17.46
C ALA A 135 0.35 -5.86 16.22
N ARG A 136 -0.85 -6.27 15.82
CA ARG A 136 -1.09 -7.07 14.61
C ARG A 136 -0.64 -6.37 13.32
N ILE A 137 -0.83 -5.05 13.24
CA ILE A 137 -0.45 -4.23 12.08
C ILE A 137 1.07 -4.10 12.06
N ARG A 138 1.68 -3.81 13.21
CA ARG A 138 3.14 -3.72 13.31
C ARG A 138 3.84 -5.03 12.91
N MET A 139 3.29 -6.18 13.29
CA MET A 139 3.82 -7.48 12.85
C MET A 139 3.83 -7.63 11.32
N ILE A 140 2.78 -7.15 10.64
CA ILE A 140 2.69 -7.17 9.17
C ILE A 140 3.71 -6.20 8.56
N GLU A 141 3.89 -5.00 9.14
CA GLU A 141 4.90 -4.03 8.69
C GLU A 141 6.33 -4.59 8.83
N ASP A 142 6.64 -5.23 9.96
CA ASP A 142 7.93 -5.86 10.21
C ASP A 142 8.15 -7.05 9.26
N GLU A 143 7.13 -7.89 9.02
CA GLU A 143 7.18 -8.98 8.03
C GLU A 143 7.40 -8.44 6.61
N LEU A 144 6.71 -7.36 6.23
CA LEU A 144 6.86 -6.73 4.92
C LEU A 144 8.29 -6.22 4.72
N LYS A 145 8.89 -5.63 5.75
CA LYS A 145 10.29 -5.20 5.74
C LYS A 145 11.26 -6.37 5.55
N GLU A 146 11.12 -7.43 6.32
CA GLU A 146 11.96 -8.63 6.21
C GLU A 146 11.85 -9.30 4.82
N LEU A 147 10.64 -9.33 4.26
CA LEU A 147 10.41 -9.86 2.92
C LEU A 147 11.06 -8.99 1.85
N ALA A 148 10.98 -7.66 1.95
CA ALA A 148 11.66 -6.75 1.03
C ALA A 148 13.19 -6.93 1.07
N GLU A 149 13.77 -7.07 2.27
CA GLU A 149 15.21 -7.36 2.43
C GLU A 149 15.59 -8.71 1.81
N SER A 150 14.73 -9.72 1.98
CA SER A 150 14.90 -11.04 1.36
C SER A 150 14.87 -10.98 -0.16
N VAL A 151 13.96 -10.19 -0.75
CA VAL A 151 13.88 -9.97 -2.20
C VAL A 151 15.16 -9.31 -2.69
N LEU A 152 15.62 -8.24 -2.04
CA LEU A 152 16.86 -7.55 -2.43
C LEU A 152 18.07 -8.48 -2.36
N HIS A 153 18.18 -9.31 -1.32
CA HIS A 153 19.24 -10.30 -1.21
C HIS A 153 19.16 -11.35 -2.33
N PHE A 154 17.96 -11.82 -2.64
CA PHE A 154 17.73 -12.78 -3.72
C PHE A 154 18.11 -12.21 -5.10
N GLN A 155 17.79 -10.94 -5.38
CA GLN A 155 18.21 -10.25 -6.60
C GLN A 155 19.74 -10.20 -6.73
N LYS A 156 20.43 -9.78 -5.67
CA LYS A 156 21.89 -9.70 -5.64
C LYS A 156 22.55 -11.06 -5.86
N ARG A 157 21.98 -12.12 -5.28
CA ARG A 157 22.51 -13.49 -5.41
C ARG A 157 22.37 -14.05 -6.83
N ASN A 158 21.25 -13.78 -7.50
CA ASN A 158 20.95 -14.38 -8.80
C ASN A 158 21.37 -13.52 -10.01
N ASN A 159 21.92 -12.32 -9.78
CA ASN A 159 22.26 -11.36 -10.85
C ASN A 159 21.10 -11.10 -11.83
N CYS A 160 19.87 -11.20 -11.34
CA CYS A 160 18.62 -11.02 -12.07
C CYS A 160 17.62 -10.43 -11.08
N PHE A 161 16.79 -9.49 -11.54
CA PHE A 161 15.82 -8.86 -10.64
C PHE A 161 14.70 -9.78 -10.17
N SER A 162 14.61 -11.02 -10.68
CA SER A 162 13.69 -12.04 -10.18
C SER A 162 12.24 -11.55 -10.17
N CYS A 163 11.69 -11.37 -11.37
CA CYS A 163 10.34 -10.81 -11.61
C CYS A 163 9.24 -11.41 -10.72
N HIS A 164 9.31 -12.70 -10.44
CA HIS A 164 8.35 -13.45 -9.63
C HIS A 164 8.40 -13.14 -8.12
N THR A 165 9.40 -12.40 -7.64
CA THR A 165 9.45 -11.90 -6.26
C THR A 165 9.43 -10.37 -6.19
N ALA A 166 10.07 -9.67 -7.14
CA ALA A 166 10.11 -8.22 -7.15
C ALA A 166 8.76 -7.58 -7.51
N MET A 167 8.05 -8.12 -8.52
CA MET A 167 6.70 -7.64 -8.89
C MET A 167 5.69 -7.81 -7.76
N PRO A 168 5.51 -9.00 -7.15
CA PRO A 168 4.59 -9.12 -6.02
C PRO A 168 5.01 -8.26 -4.83
N MET A 169 6.31 -8.09 -4.56
CA MET A 169 6.76 -7.21 -3.48
C MET A 169 6.34 -5.76 -3.70
N ALA A 170 6.54 -5.22 -4.91
CA ALA A 170 6.12 -3.88 -5.27
C ALA A 170 4.59 -3.72 -5.16
N LEU A 171 3.82 -4.70 -5.64
CA LEU A 171 2.35 -4.72 -5.50
C LEU A 171 1.91 -4.77 -4.03
N THR A 172 2.54 -5.61 -3.20
CA THR A 172 2.24 -5.70 -1.77
C THR A 172 2.51 -4.37 -1.07
N CYS A 173 3.64 -3.70 -1.36
CA CYS A 173 3.92 -2.39 -0.80
C CYS A 173 2.90 -1.33 -1.26
N LYS A 174 2.50 -1.35 -2.55
CA LYS A 174 1.45 -0.46 -3.06
C LYS A 174 0.12 -0.64 -2.34
N VAL A 175 -0.29 -1.88 -2.10
CA VAL A 175 -1.52 -2.16 -1.36
C VAL A 175 -1.37 -1.82 0.13
N ALA A 176 -0.23 -2.13 0.75
CA ALA A 176 0.08 -1.76 2.12
C ALA A 176 -0.06 -0.24 2.34
N ALA A 177 0.58 0.56 1.49
CA ALA A 177 0.51 2.03 1.55
C ALA A 177 -0.94 2.53 1.38
N ALA A 178 -1.69 1.98 0.41
CA ALA A 178 -3.10 2.33 0.22
C ALA A 178 -4.00 1.98 1.42
N TYR A 179 -3.58 1.05 2.27
CA TYR A 179 -4.27 0.63 3.49
C TYR A 179 -3.67 1.29 4.75
N GLY A 180 -2.74 2.25 4.62
CA GLY A 180 -2.17 3.01 5.72
C GLY A 180 -1.02 2.34 6.48
N TYR A 181 -0.46 1.25 5.96
CA TYR A 181 0.70 0.58 6.56
C TYR A 181 1.99 1.33 6.26
N ARG A 182 2.95 1.27 7.19
CA ARG A 182 4.34 1.66 6.91
C ARG A 182 4.95 0.66 5.93
N ILE A 183 5.61 1.17 4.90
CA ILE A 183 6.29 0.37 3.87
C ILE A 183 7.81 0.55 3.95
N PRO A 184 8.60 -0.45 3.52
CA PRO A 184 10.06 -0.37 3.55
C PRO A 184 10.62 0.44 2.37
N ASP A 185 10.33 1.75 2.32
CA ASP A 185 10.64 2.64 1.17
C ASP A 185 12.11 2.63 0.75
N SER A 186 13.03 2.59 1.71
CA SER A 186 14.47 2.58 1.43
C SER A 186 14.90 1.27 0.76
N THR A 187 14.42 0.13 1.26
CA THR A 187 14.68 -1.20 0.67
C THR A 187 14.02 -1.33 -0.69
N LEU A 188 12.78 -0.84 -0.83
CA LEU A 188 12.06 -0.83 -2.10
C LEU A 188 12.78 0.03 -3.16
N SER A 189 13.29 1.19 -2.76
CA SER A 189 14.14 2.04 -3.61
C SER A 189 15.44 1.34 -4.02
N GLN A 190 16.05 0.54 -3.13
CA GLN A 190 17.24 -0.25 -3.47
C GLN A 190 16.93 -1.38 -4.47
N ILE A 191 15.77 -2.04 -4.33
CA ILE A 191 15.26 -3.01 -5.31
C ILE A 191 15.11 -2.34 -6.68
N GLY A 192 14.44 -1.18 -6.73
CA GLY A 192 14.27 -0.39 -7.95
C GLY A 192 15.60 0.05 -8.56
N SER A 193 16.55 0.50 -7.73
CA SER A 193 17.89 0.90 -8.18
C SER A 193 18.70 -0.27 -8.74
N SER A 194 18.59 -1.45 -8.11
CA SER A 194 19.21 -2.67 -8.62
C SER A 194 18.63 -3.07 -9.98
N ILE A 195 17.32 -2.89 -10.18
CA ILE A 195 16.67 -3.11 -11.48
C ILE A 195 17.19 -2.08 -12.48
N ALA A 196 17.09 -0.78 -12.18
CA ALA A 196 17.52 0.29 -13.05
C ALA A 196 18.98 0.15 -13.52
N GLY A 197 19.87 -0.33 -12.64
CA GLY A 197 21.27 -0.60 -12.97
C GLY A 197 21.50 -1.75 -13.97
N MET A 198 20.50 -2.60 -14.20
CA MET A 198 20.53 -3.68 -15.21
C MET A 198 20.02 -3.22 -16.59
N GLN A 199 19.51 -1.98 -16.71
CA GLN A 199 18.97 -1.48 -17.97
C GLN A 199 20.08 -1.27 -19.00
N SER A 200 19.88 -1.78 -20.21
CA SER A 200 20.76 -1.50 -21.36
C SER A 200 20.62 -0.04 -21.79
N TYR A 201 21.60 0.47 -22.53
CA TYR A 201 21.63 1.86 -22.99
C TYR A 201 20.36 2.28 -23.78
N ASN A 202 19.82 1.38 -24.60
CA ASN A 202 18.58 1.59 -25.36
C ASN A 202 17.30 1.52 -24.51
N GLY A 203 17.39 1.16 -23.23
CA GLY A 203 16.24 1.01 -22.34
C GLY A 203 15.77 -0.41 -22.11
N SER A 204 16.29 -1.40 -22.86
CA SER A 204 15.82 -2.78 -22.77
C SER A 204 16.51 -3.59 -21.66
N TYR A 205 15.89 -4.70 -21.29
CA TYR A 205 16.39 -5.67 -20.34
C TYR A 205 16.47 -7.03 -21.01
N SER A 206 17.60 -7.70 -20.89
CA SER A 206 17.80 -9.06 -21.39
C SER A 206 18.86 -9.76 -20.53
N PHE A 207 18.68 -11.06 -20.31
CA PHE A 207 19.59 -11.85 -19.49
C PHE A 207 20.23 -12.94 -20.34
N LYS A 208 21.54 -12.83 -20.60
CA LYS A 208 22.26 -13.79 -21.45
C LYS A 208 22.20 -15.22 -20.90
N GLU A 209 22.15 -15.36 -19.58
CA GLU A 209 22.05 -16.64 -18.87
C GLU A 209 20.64 -17.24 -18.93
N HIS A 210 19.62 -16.42 -19.24
CA HIS A 210 18.21 -16.79 -19.32
C HIS A 210 17.54 -16.19 -20.58
N PRO A 211 17.99 -16.60 -21.79
CA PRO A 211 17.46 -16.06 -23.04
C PRO A 211 15.97 -16.38 -23.25
N ASP A 212 15.49 -17.43 -22.59
CA ASP A 212 14.09 -17.85 -22.56
C ASP A 212 13.15 -16.80 -21.93
N TYR A 213 13.69 -15.83 -21.18
CA TYR A 213 12.92 -14.75 -20.56
C TYR A 213 12.44 -13.68 -21.54
N GLY A 214 13.00 -13.65 -22.76
CA GLY A 214 12.68 -12.62 -23.74
C GLY A 214 13.17 -11.23 -23.32
N THR A 215 13.25 -10.33 -24.29
CA THR A 215 13.61 -8.91 -24.07
C THR A 215 12.38 -8.07 -23.77
N ILE A 216 11.28 -8.23 -24.52
CA ILE A 216 10.06 -7.41 -24.39
C ILE A 216 9.43 -7.65 -23.03
N THR A 217 9.10 -8.90 -22.70
CA THR A 217 8.43 -9.22 -21.43
C THR A 217 9.29 -8.85 -20.22
N THR A 218 10.59 -9.11 -20.26
CA THR A 218 11.51 -8.71 -19.19
C THR A 218 11.57 -7.20 -19.02
N THR A 219 11.64 -6.45 -20.13
CA THR A 219 11.67 -4.98 -20.10
C THR A 219 10.37 -4.40 -19.53
N LEU A 220 9.22 -4.92 -19.97
CA LEU A 220 7.92 -4.49 -19.48
C LEU A 220 7.73 -4.81 -18.00
N CYS A 221 8.16 -5.99 -17.54
CA CYS A 221 8.08 -6.35 -16.13
C CYS A 221 8.98 -5.46 -15.26
N ALA A 222 10.22 -5.20 -15.68
CA ALA A 222 11.12 -4.26 -15.00
C ALA A 222 10.50 -2.84 -14.95
N GLY A 223 9.94 -2.38 -16.06
CA GLY A 223 9.23 -1.12 -16.16
C GLY A 223 8.02 -1.05 -15.23
N ALA A 224 7.19 -2.09 -15.18
CA ALA A 224 6.03 -2.15 -14.28
C ALA A 224 6.44 -2.10 -12.80
N ILE A 225 7.51 -2.81 -12.41
CA ILE A 225 8.05 -2.74 -11.04
C ILE A 225 8.51 -1.31 -10.73
N MET A 226 9.33 -0.71 -11.60
CA MET A 226 9.79 0.68 -11.40
C MET A 226 8.63 1.67 -11.39
N ALA A 227 7.61 1.48 -12.23
CA ALA A 227 6.41 2.31 -12.28
C ALA A 227 5.64 2.28 -10.95
N ILE A 228 5.49 1.11 -10.33
CA ILE A 228 4.89 0.97 -8.99
C ILE A 228 5.75 1.65 -7.93
N ILE A 229 7.07 1.42 -7.95
CA ILE A 229 7.98 2.04 -6.98
C ILE A 229 7.98 3.57 -7.14
N SER A 230 7.74 4.06 -8.36
CA SER A 230 7.63 5.49 -8.62
C SER A 230 6.40 6.18 -8.06
N ASP A 231 5.45 5.44 -7.49
CA ASP A 231 4.41 6.03 -6.62
C ASP A 231 5.02 6.55 -5.30
N PHE A 232 6.21 6.07 -4.91
CA PHE A 232 6.94 6.46 -3.69
C PHE A 232 8.23 7.24 -3.97
N SER A 233 8.80 7.10 -5.17
CA SER A 233 10.08 7.72 -5.55
C SER A 233 10.20 8.01 -7.05
N SER A 234 10.32 9.29 -7.43
CA SER A 234 10.45 9.74 -8.83
C SER A 234 11.77 9.38 -9.51
N GLN A 235 12.71 8.72 -8.82
CA GLN A 235 14.06 8.48 -9.33
C GLN A 235 14.14 7.56 -10.58
N PHE A 236 13.08 6.81 -10.89
CA PHE A 236 13.06 5.86 -12.01
C PHE A 236 12.41 6.39 -13.29
N LEU A 237 11.97 7.65 -13.31
CA LEU A 237 11.26 8.22 -14.46
C LEU A 237 12.07 8.19 -15.76
N GLU A 238 13.38 8.44 -15.69
CA GLU A 238 14.24 8.37 -16.88
C GLU A 238 14.30 6.94 -17.45
N ASN A 239 14.37 5.92 -16.59
CA ASN A 239 14.35 4.53 -17.01
C ASN A 239 13.04 4.18 -17.70
N LEU A 240 11.91 4.65 -17.15
CA LEU A 240 10.58 4.46 -17.75
C LEU A 240 10.46 5.17 -19.10
N GLN A 241 11.01 6.37 -19.25
CA GLN A 241 11.04 7.10 -20.53
C GLN A 241 11.85 6.35 -21.59
N LYS A 242 12.97 5.72 -21.22
CA LYS A 242 13.75 4.87 -22.14
C LYS A 242 12.92 3.67 -22.62
N ILE A 243 12.20 2.99 -21.71
CA ILE A 243 11.31 1.87 -22.06
C ILE A 243 10.19 2.35 -22.99
N ARG A 244 9.58 3.49 -22.69
CA ARG A 244 8.50 4.08 -23.49
C ARG A 244 8.90 4.23 -24.97
N ARG A 245 10.14 4.63 -25.25
CA ARG A 245 10.64 4.82 -26.63
C ARG A 245 10.69 3.52 -27.44
N LEU A 246 10.76 2.36 -26.78
CA LEU A 246 10.80 1.05 -27.43
C LEU A 246 9.41 0.51 -27.77
N LEU A 247 8.36 0.97 -27.08
CA LEU A 247 7.00 0.41 -27.22
C LEU A 247 6.48 0.42 -28.67
N PRO A 248 6.65 1.50 -29.47
CA PRO A 248 6.16 1.51 -30.85
C PRO A 248 6.81 0.45 -31.75
N GLU A 249 8.10 0.15 -31.54
CA GLU A 249 8.84 -0.86 -32.31
C GLU A 249 8.40 -2.29 -31.99
N TRP A 250 7.81 -2.48 -30.81
CA TRP A 250 7.36 -3.76 -30.30
C TRP A 250 5.90 -4.07 -30.56
N LEU A 251 5.17 -3.18 -31.24
CA LEU A 251 3.81 -3.44 -31.67
C LEU A 251 3.79 -4.47 -32.82
N ASP A 252 2.79 -5.34 -32.81
CA ASP A 252 2.39 -6.17 -33.94
C ASP A 252 1.44 -5.41 -34.89
N ASP A 253 1.02 -6.09 -35.96
CA ASP A 253 0.15 -5.50 -36.99
C ASP A 253 -1.25 -5.12 -36.45
N ASP A 254 -1.67 -5.70 -35.32
CA ASP A 254 -2.92 -5.38 -34.61
C ASP A 254 -2.74 -4.23 -33.60
N GLY A 255 -1.53 -3.64 -33.49
CA GLY A 255 -1.22 -2.57 -32.55
C GLY A 255 -1.08 -3.03 -31.10
N ARG A 256 -0.85 -4.33 -30.87
CA ARG A 256 -0.61 -4.93 -29.55
C ARG A 256 0.87 -5.17 -29.33
N LEU A 257 1.34 -5.08 -28.09
CA LEU A 257 2.72 -5.43 -27.79
C LEU A 257 2.96 -6.92 -28.04
N LYS A 258 3.98 -7.23 -28.84
CA LYS A 258 4.48 -8.58 -29.08
C LYS A 258 4.85 -9.25 -27.76
N SER A 259 4.73 -10.57 -27.71
CA SER A 259 5.14 -11.39 -26.56
C SER A 259 6.27 -12.31 -27.00
N ASP A 260 7.46 -12.13 -26.43
CA ASP A 260 8.65 -12.94 -26.73
C ASP A 260 8.99 -13.95 -25.62
N PHE A 261 8.12 -14.06 -24.63
CA PHE A 261 8.23 -15.00 -23.53
C PHE A 261 7.28 -16.19 -23.68
N TYR A 262 7.83 -17.40 -23.55
CA TYR A 262 7.13 -18.67 -23.78
C TYR A 262 7.07 -19.59 -22.55
N PHE A 263 7.62 -19.18 -21.40
CA PHE A 263 7.65 -20.00 -20.19
C PHE A 263 6.48 -19.69 -19.24
N ARG A 264 6.05 -20.65 -18.41
CA ARG A 264 4.93 -20.45 -17.46
C ARG A 264 5.39 -19.86 -16.13
N PRO A 265 5.04 -18.59 -15.86
CA PRO A 265 4.33 -18.17 -14.63
C PRO A 265 3.12 -17.29 -14.99
N LEU A 266 2.49 -16.58 -14.02
CA LEU A 266 1.25 -15.78 -14.20
C LEU A 266 1.21 -14.83 -15.42
N PHE A 267 2.37 -14.44 -15.93
CA PHE A 267 2.57 -13.26 -16.76
C PHE A 267 2.82 -13.64 -18.22
N ILE A 268 1.82 -14.19 -18.92
CA ILE A 268 1.99 -14.69 -20.29
C ILE A 268 1.06 -13.97 -21.27
N GLY A 269 1.65 -13.57 -22.39
CA GLY A 269 0.93 -13.14 -23.59
C GLY A 269 0.58 -11.67 -23.61
N HIS A 270 -0.06 -11.26 -24.71
CA HIS A 270 -0.38 -9.87 -25.02
C HIS A 270 -1.13 -9.14 -23.89
N LYS A 271 -1.99 -9.86 -23.15
CA LYS A 271 -2.76 -9.30 -22.02
C LYS A 271 -1.84 -8.84 -20.88
N THR A 272 -0.84 -9.64 -20.51
CA THR A 272 0.11 -9.21 -19.48
C THR A 272 1.01 -8.07 -19.97
N ASN A 273 1.45 -8.11 -21.23
CA ASN A 273 2.25 -7.03 -21.78
C ASN A 273 1.46 -5.71 -21.82
N MET A 274 0.18 -5.77 -22.17
CA MET A 274 -0.76 -4.63 -22.10
C MET A 274 -0.91 -4.09 -20.68
N LEU A 275 -1.00 -4.98 -19.67
CA LEU A 275 -1.03 -4.59 -18.26
C LEU A 275 0.24 -3.80 -17.89
N PHE A 276 1.41 -4.36 -18.17
CA PHE A 276 2.69 -3.70 -17.86
C PHE A 276 2.88 -2.38 -18.62
N GLU A 277 2.50 -2.34 -19.91
CA GLU A 277 2.48 -1.13 -20.71
C GLU A 277 1.63 -0.05 -20.04
N ALA A 278 0.41 -0.40 -19.63
CA ALA A 278 -0.49 0.54 -18.99
C ALA A 278 0.06 1.06 -17.66
N MET A 279 0.70 0.22 -16.84
CA MET A 279 1.37 0.67 -15.61
C MET A 279 2.45 1.71 -15.91
N ILE A 280 3.32 1.43 -16.88
CA ILE A 280 4.41 2.34 -17.28
C ILE A 280 3.85 3.66 -17.80
N LEU A 281 2.90 3.61 -18.75
CA LEU A 281 2.34 4.79 -19.37
C LEU A 281 1.50 5.62 -18.39
N GLN A 282 0.78 4.97 -17.47
CA GLN A 282 0.00 5.66 -16.44
C GLN A 282 0.92 6.44 -15.49
N THR A 283 2.01 5.84 -15.02
CA THR A 283 2.98 6.54 -14.17
C THR A 283 3.56 7.75 -14.91
N LEU A 284 4.04 7.58 -16.14
CA LEU A 284 4.57 8.70 -16.94
C LEU A 284 3.52 9.78 -17.20
N TYR A 285 2.27 9.39 -17.45
CA TYR A 285 1.15 10.31 -17.65
C TYR A 285 0.89 11.16 -16.40
N LEU A 286 0.81 10.53 -15.22
CA LEU A 286 0.55 11.23 -13.95
C LEU A 286 1.66 12.22 -13.63
N TYR A 287 2.92 11.84 -13.81
CA TYR A 287 4.06 12.73 -13.61
C TYR A 287 4.08 13.90 -14.60
N SER A 288 3.80 13.65 -15.88
CA SER A 288 3.71 14.73 -16.88
C SER A 288 2.58 15.71 -16.59
N ALA A 289 1.51 15.26 -15.93
CA ALA A 289 0.37 16.10 -15.57
C ALA A 289 0.61 16.93 -14.30
N SER A 290 1.50 16.49 -13.39
CA SER A 290 1.78 17.18 -12.12
C SER A 290 2.89 18.22 -12.22
N ASP A 291 3.95 17.92 -12.98
CA ASP A 291 5.21 18.67 -12.88
C ASP A 291 5.41 19.71 -13.99
N ASP A 292 4.83 19.50 -15.17
CA ASP A 292 4.91 20.44 -16.30
C ASP A 292 3.71 20.31 -17.27
N PRO A 293 2.56 20.96 -16.99
CA PRO A 293 1.37 20.87 -17.82
C PRO A 293 1.54 21.46 -19.23
N GLU A 294 2.60 22.23 -19.51
CA GLU A 294 2.89 22.73 -20.87
C GLU A 294 3.55 21.64 -21.76
N ILE A 295 4.13 20.60 -21.15
CA ILE A 295 4.70 19.40 -21.83
C ILE A 295 3.80 18.17 -21.59
N PHE A 296 2.49 18.39 -21.50
CA PHE A 296 1.55 17.29 -21.38
C PHE A 296 1.54 16.46 -22.68
N ASP A 297 2.01 15.22 -22.59
CA ASP A 297 2.14 14.35 -23.74
C ASP A 297 0.82 13.63 -24.05
N ASP A 298 0.01 14.27 -24.90
CA ASP A 298 -1.28 13.73 -25.33
C ASP A 298 -1.18 12.32 -25.95
N SER A 299 -0.01 11.92 -26.47
CA SER A 299 0.16 10.56 -27.01
C SER A 299 0.04 9.47 -25.95
N LEU A 300 0.47 9.75 -24.70
CA LEU A 300 0.29 8.85 -23.56
C LEU A 300 -1.20 8.61 -23.30
N ARG A 301 -1.98 9.70 -23.31
CA ARG A 301 -3.42 9.66 -23.10
C ARG A 301 -4.14 8.87 -24.19
N VAL A 302 -3.76 9.08 -25.45
CA VAL A 302 -4.33 8.36 -26.60
C VAL A 302 -4.05 6.87 -26.45
N ARG A 303 -2.80 6.49 -26.16
CA ARG A 303 -2.42 5.08 -26.01
C ARG A 303 -3.12 4.42 -24.82
N LEU A 304 -3.21 5.08 -23.67
CA LEU A 304 -3.97 4.56 -22.52
C LEU A 304 -5.45 4.34 -22.84
N LYS A 305 -6.07 5.20 -23.66
CA LYS A 305 -7.46 5.00 -24.13
C LYS A 305 -7.57 3.80 -25.08
N GLU A 306 -6.58 3.55 -25.92
CA GLU A 306 -6.53 2.37 -26.78
C GLU A 306 -6.40 1.09 -25.96
N LEU A 307 -5.44 1.03 -25.04
CA LEU A 307 -5.23 -0.11 -24.15
C LEU A 307 -6.47 -0.41 -23.33
N ARG A 308 -7.17 0.63 -22.88
CA ARG A 308 -8.44 0.50 -22.17
C ARG A 308 -9.53 -0.16 -23.03
N LYS A 309 -9.67 0.21 -24.31
CA LYS A 309 -10.63 -0.45 -25.23
C LYS A 309 -10.23 -1.91 -25.49
N MET A 310 -8.93 -2.21 -25.50
CA MET A 310 -8.44 -3.58 -25.67
C MET A 310 -8.61 -4.44 -24.41
N ALA A 311 -8.82 -3.81 -23.25
CA ALA A 311 -8.99 -4.45 -21.95
C ALA A 311 -10.47 -4.72 -21.58
N ASP A 312 -11.41 -4.60 -22.52
CA ASP A 312 -12.82 -4.85 -22.27
C ASP A 312 -13.06 -6.26 -21.66
N PHE A 313 -14.05 -6.34 -20.77
CA PHE A 313 -14.41 -7.58 -20.10
C PHE A 313 -14.87 -8.63 -21.11
N ASP A 314 -14.15 -9.75 -21.18
CA ASP A 314 -14.47 -10.89 -22.03
C ASP A 314 -14.85 -12.10 -21.16
N PRO A 315 -16.14 -12.47 -21.06
CA PRO A 315 -16.60 -13.62 -20.29
C PRO A 315 -15.97 -14.96 -20.71
N ALA A 316 -15.44 -15.05 -21.94
CA ALA A 316 -14.81 -16.27 -22.47
C ALA A 316 -13.36 -16.43 -22.01
N GLU A 317 -12.70 -15.36 -21.54
CA GLU A 317 -11.33 -15.45 -21.02
C GLU A 317 -11.33 -16.19 -19.67
N PRO A 318 -10.33 -17.04 -19.38
CA PRO A 318 -10.18 -17.64 -18.05
C PRO A 318 -10.11 -16.59 -16.94
N ILE A 319 -10.93 -16.76 -15.88
CA ILE A 319 -11.09 -15.79 -14.78
C ILE A 319 -9.75 -15.42 -14.11
N HIS A 320 -8.81 -16.35 -13.97
CA HIS A 320 -7.50 -16.09 -13.37
C HIS A 320 -6.67 -15.05 -14.15
N ARG A 321 -6.81 -14.99 -15.48
CA ARG A 321 -6.16 -13.96 -16.31
C ARG A 321 -6.88 -12.62 -16.21
N GLN A 322 -8.21 -12.64 -16.14
CA GLN A 322 -8.99 -11.43 -15.91
C GLN A 322 -8.65 -10.80 -14.56
N ILE A 323 -8.47 -11.61 -13.50
CA ILE A 323 -8.06 -11.14 -12.17
C ILE A 323 -6.75 -10.36 -12.23
N LEU A 324 -5.75 -10.88 -12.95
CA LEU A 324 -4.46 -10.20 -13.08
C LEU A 324 -4.58 -8.84 -13.73
N LEU A 325 -5.39 -8.75 -14.78
CA LEU A 325 -5.65 -7.50 -15.49
C LEU A 325 -6.41 -6.50 -14.60
N MET A 326 -7.49 -6.95 -13.97
CA MET A 326 -8.35 -6.14 -13.10
C MET A 326 -7.61 -5.62 -11.86
N ALA A 327 -6.79 -6.47 -11.23
CA ALA A 327 -6.08 -6.13 -10.01
C ALA A 327 -4.80 -5.34 -10.29
N GLY A 328 -4.09 -5.65 -11.38
CA GLY A 328 -2.81 -5.01 -11.71
C GLY A 328 -2.96 -3.59 -12.24
N THR A 329 -4.04 -3.24 -12.95
CA THR A 329 -4.22 -1.87 -13.46
C THR A 329 -5.68 -1.47 -13.50
N PRO A 330 -6.21 -0.94 -12.40
CA PRO A 330 -7.59 -0.48 -12.33
C PRO A 330 -7.94 0.58 -13.39
N VAL A 331 -6.97 1.33 -13.93
CA VAL A 331 -7.21 2.30 -15.01
C VAL A 331 -7.65 1.67 -16.32
N LEU A 332 -7.24 0.43 -16.59
CA LEU A 332 -7.69 -0.32 -17.75
C LEU A 332 -9.14 -0.82 -17.60
N PHE A 333 -9.61 -1.00 -16.37
CA PHE A 333 -10.95 -1.54 -16.10
C PHE A 333 -11.83 -0.51 -15.43
N GLN A 334 -12.66 0.17 -16.22
CA GLN A 334 -13.82 0.85 -15.68
C GLN A 334 -14.97 -0.15 -15.64
N PHE A 335 -15.16 -0.78 -14.48
CA PHE A 335 -16.21 -1.76 -14.25
C PHE A 335 -17.57 -1.15 -14.55
N ASN A 336 -18.31 -1.74 -15.48
CA ASN A 336 -19.70 -1.40 -15.63
C ASN A 336 -20.45 -1.98 -14.42
N THR A 337 -21.32 -1.20 -13.78
CA THR A 337 -22.10 -1.65 -12.62
C THR A 337 -22.87 -2.95 -12.93
N ASN A 338 -23.24 -3.16 -14.19
CA ASN A 338 -23.95 -4.34 -14.67
C ASN A 338 -23.10 -5.62 -14.69
N GLU A 339 -21.77 -5.51 -14.77
CA GLU A 339 -20.84 -6.66 -14.82
C GLU A 339 -20.44 -7.13 -13.42
N ARG A 340 -20.50 -6.23 -12.42
CA ARG A 340 -20.08 -6.48 -11.03
C ARG A 340 -20.69 -7.74 -10.40
N PRO A 341 -22.01 -8.04 -10.53
CA PRO A 341 -22.58 -9.25 -9.96
C PRO A 341 -21.99 -10.54 -10.54
N LEU A 342 -21.72 -10.57 -11.85
CA LEU A 342 -21.11 -11.73 -12.51
C LEU A 342 -19.68 -11.93 -12.05
N ILE A 343 -18.89 -10.85 -11.97
CA ILE A 343 -17.50 -10.88 -11.51
C ILE A 343 -17.43 -11.40 -10.07
N VAL A 344 -18.25 -10.86 -9.15
CA VAL A 344 -18.30 -11.33 -7.75
C VAL A 344 -18.62 -12.83 -7.69
N LYS A 345 -19.61 -13.29 -8.46
CA LYS A 345 -19.96 -14.71 -8.54
C LYS A 345 -18.79 -15.58 -9.06
N GLN A 346 -18.09 -15.12 -10.08
CA GLN A 346 -16.93 -15.83 -10.65
C GLN A 346 -15.75 -15.89 -9.67
N LEU A 347 -15.45 -14.79 -8.97
CA LEU A 347 -14.39 -14.75 -7.94
C LEU A 347 -14.69 -15.70 -6.77
N GLN A 348 -15.93 -15.72 -6.30
CA GLN A 348 -16.36 -16.66 -5.25
C GLN A 348 -16.31 -18.11 -5.73
N HIS A 349 -16.72 -18.38 -6.98
CA HIS A 349 -16.65 -19.70 -7.55
C HIS A 349 -15.20 -20.21 -7.64
N LEU A 350 -14.29 -19.37 -8.15
CA LEU A 350 -12.85 -19.63 -8.23
C LEU A 350 -12.27 -19.99 -6.86
N LEU A 351 -12.51 -19.16 -5.84
CA LEU A 351 -11.96 -19.37 -4.50
C LEU A 351 -12.50 -20.61 -3.77
N LYS A 352 -13.67 -21.12 -4.16
CA LYS A 352 -14.33 -22.26 -3.50
C LYS A 352 -14.17 -23.59 -4.26
N ASN A 353 -14.07 -23.55 -5.58
CA ASN A 353 -14.28 -24.74 -6.41
C ASN A 353 -13.14 -25.03 -7.39
N GLU A 354 -12.25 -24.06 -7.65
CA GLU A 354 -11.21 -24.20 -8.68
C GLU A 354 -9.82 -24.38 -8.05
N PRO A 355 -8.97 -25.30 -8.59
CA PRO A 355 -7.60 -25.48 -8.12
C PRO A 355 -6.75 -24.21 -8.19
N GLU A 356 -6.99 -23.36 -9.18
CA GLU A 356 -6.33 -22.06 -9.34
C GLU A 356 -6.62 -21.11 -8.18
N GLY A 357 -7.77 -21.25 -7.52
CA GLY A 357 -8.13 -20.48 -6.32
C GLY A 357 -7.30 -20.86 -5.09
N GLU A 358 -6.54 -21.96 -5.15
CA GLU A 358 -5.60 -22.36 -4.10
C GLU A 358 -4.17 -21.83 -4.34
N ARG A 359 -3.88 -21.26 -5.52
CA ARG A 359 -2.59 -20.62 -5.77
C ARG A 359 -2.53 -19.27 -5.05
N SER A 360 -1.46 -19.03 -4.28
CA SER A 360 -1.35 -17.86 -3.40
C SER A 360 -1.52 -16.52 -4.13
N ASP A 361 -0.98 -16.43 -5.34
CA ASP A 361 -1.04 -15.26 -6.22
C ASP A 361 -2.47 -14.92 -6.66
N ILE A 362 -3.18 -15.87 -7.26
CA ILE A 362 -4.55 -15.72 -7.77
C ILE A 362 -5.51 -15.51 -6.61
N ARG A 363 -5.32 -16.26 -5.51
CA ARG A 363 -6.14 -16.14 -4.30
C ARG A 363 -6.06 -14.74 -3.69
N ALA A 364 -4.84 -14.24 -3.47
CA ALA A 364 -4.61 -12.94 -2.88
C ALA A 364 -5.24 -11.81 -3.71
N LEU A 365 -5.06 -11.85 -5.04
CA LEU A 365 -5.66 -10.88 -5.95
C LEU A 365 -7.20 -11.01 -6.02
N ALA A 366 -7.74 -12.23 -6.00
CA ALA A 366 -9.18 -12.46 -5.98
C ALA A 366 -9.83 -11.91 -4.70
N LEU A 367 -9.19 -12.11 -3.54
CA LEU A 367 -9.64 -11.56 -2.26
C LEU A 367 -9.60 -10.02 -2.28
N PHE A 368 -8.54 -9.42 -2.81
CA PHE A 368 -8.45 -7.98 -3.00
C PHE A 368 -9.57 -7.43 -3.88
N LEU A 369 -9.84 -8.07 -5.01
CA LEU A 369 -10.95 -7.69 -5.88
C LEU A 369 -12.31 -7.90 -5.21
N LEU A 370 -12.51 -8.99 -4.46
CA LEU A 370 -13.73 -9.23 -3.71
C LEU A 370 -13.98 -8.17 -2.65
N GLU A 371 -12.97 -7.78 -1.88
CA GLU A 371 -13.11 -6.74 -0.87
C GLU A 371 -13.46 -5.39 -1.53
N LYS A 372 -12.87 -5.09 -2.70
CA LYS A 372 -13.20 -3.91 -3.50
C LYS A 372 -14.63 -3.94 -4.06
N PHE A 373 -15.11 -5.11 -4.52
CA PHE A 373 -16.43 -5.24 -5.14
C PHE A 373 -17.55 -5.62 -4.18
N SER A 374 -17.25 -6.11 -2.99
CA SER A 374 -18.23 -6.57 -2.02
C SER A 374 -17.58 -6.67 -0.63
N PRO A 375 -17.40 -5.52 0.05
CA PRO A 375 -16.75 -5.48 1.35
C PRO A 375 -17.38 -6.46 2.35
N GLY A 376 -16.56 -7.17 3.11
CA GLY A 376 -17.02 -8.13 4.14
C GLY A 376 -17.39 -9.53 3.63
N LEU A 377 -17.43 -9.77 2.31
CA LEU A 377 -17.60 -11.13 1.75
C LEU A 377 -16.29 -11.93 1.68
N GLY A 378 -15.13 -11.27 1.79
CA GLY A 378 -13.80 -11.90 1.74
C GLY A 378 -13.44 -12.73 2.97
N SER A 379 -14.21 -12.64 4.07
CA SER A 379 -13.89 -13.26 5.37
C SER A 379 -14.16 -14.78 5.45
N GLN A 380 -14.82 -15.39 4.46
CA GLN A 380 -15.17 -16.81 4.47
C GLN A 380 -14.39 -17.60 3.42
N VAL A 381 -13.08 -17.75 3.56
CA VAL A 381 -12.30 -18.49 2.56
C VAL A 381 -11.39 -19.55 3.19
N ALA A 382 -11.44 -20.73 2.56
CA ALA A 382 -10.91 -22.04 2.95
C ALA A 382 -9.42 -22.07 3.35
N LYS A 383 -9.02 -23.22 3.93
CA LYS A 383 -7.68 -23.52 4.46
C LYS A 383 -6.55 -23.08 3.53
N LYS A 384 -5.61 -22.31 4.08
CA LYS A 384 -4.35 -21.95 3.41
C LYS A 384 -3.51 -23.19 3.13
N ARG A 385 -2.95 -23.29 1.92
CA ARG A 385 -1.84 -24.21 1.63
C ARG A 385 -0.59 -23.75 2.38
N PRO A 386 0.32 -24.67 2.75
CA PRO A 386 1.59 -24.30 3.35
C PRO A 386 2.43 -23.50 2.35
N VAL A 387 3.06 -22.44 2.86
CA VAL A 387 3.92 -21.52 2.11
C VAL A 387 5.19 -22.26 1.65
N GLN A 388 5.50 -22.23 0.35
CA GLN A 388 6.58 -23.06 -0.21
C GLN A 388 7.83 -22.26 -0.61
N ASN A 389 7.67 -20.99 -0.98
CA ASN A 389 8.76 -20.15 -1.49
C ASN A 389 8.61 -18.67 -1.05
N LEU A 390 9.59 -17.84 -1.41
CA LEU A 390 9.58 -16.41 -1.09
C LEU A 390 8.37 -15.68 -1.71
N GLY A 391 8.01 -15.98 -2.97
CA GLY A 391 6.82 -15.42 -3.61
C GLY A 391 5.53 -15.74 -2.85
N ASP A 392 5.37 -16.97 -2.37
CA ASP A 392 4.20 -17.36 -1.57
C ASP A 392 4.12 -16.60 -0.25
N LYS A 393 5.25 -16.33 0.40
CA LYS A 393 5.31 -15.50 1.62
C LYS A 393 4.80 -14.09 1.33
N ILE A 394 5.26 -13.50 0.23
CA ILE A 394 4.86 -12.15 -0.20
C ILE A 394 3.36 -12.07 -0.46
N TRP A 395 2.80 -13.05 -1.18
CA TRP A 395 1.36 -13.12 -1.42
C TRP A 395 0.55 -13.40 -0.15
N THR A 396 1.11 -14.14 0.81
CA THR A 396 0.48 -14.36 2.12
C THR A 396 0.41 -13.06 2.93
N CYS A 397 1.50 -12.28 2.94
CA CYS A 397 1.54 -10.95 3.55
C CYS A 397 0.55 -9.99 2.87
N PHE A 398 0.47 -10.00 1.52
CA PHE A 398 -0.57 -9.27 0.77
C PHE A 398 -1.98 -9.63 1.23
N GLU A 399 -2.31 -10.92 1.33
CA GLU A 399 -3.62 -11.38 1.80
C GLU A 399 -3.90 -10.89 3.23
N GLN A 400 -2.91 -10.92 4.12
CA GLN A 400 -3.05 -10.38 5.48
C GLN A 400 -3.35 -8.89 5.48
N ILE A 401 -2.66 -8.08 4.66
CA ILE A 401 -2.92 -6.63 4.53
C ILE A 401 -4.37 -6.38 4.11
N VAL A 402 -4.86 -7.11 3.09
CA VAL A 402 -6.22 -6.94 2.56
C VAL A 402 -7.29 -7.33 3.59
N THR A 403 -7.04 -8.39 4.38
CA THR A 403 -8.03 -8.99 5.29
C THR A 403 -7.98 -8.48 6.73
N SER A 404 -7.01 -7.64 7.07
CA SER A 404 -6.77 -7.18 8.44
C SER A 404 -7.51 -5.91 8.82
N LEU A 405 -8.08 -5.16 7.86
CA LEU A 405 -8.92 -4.01 8.22
C LEU A 405 -10.22 -4.49 8.90
N PRO A 406 -10.64 -3.86 10.01
CA PRO A 406 -11.93 -4.13 10.61
C PRO A 406 -13.04 -3.81 9.61
N THR A 407 -13.99 -4.72 9.44
CA THR A 407 -15.18 -4.66 8.57
C THR A 407 -16.13 -3.47 8.87
N GLU A 408 -15.77 -2.60 9.83
CA GLU A 408 -16.58 -1.48 10.32
C GLU A 408 -15.93 -0.11 10.16
N ALA A 409 -14.74 -0.01 9.53
CA ALA A 409 -14.26 1.27 9.02
C ALA A 409 -15.17 1.69 7.86
N LYS A 410 -16.31 2.32 8.19
CA LYS A 410 -17.16 3.01 7.24
C LYS A 410 -16.24 3.98 6.50
N ASN A 411 -16.03 3.70 5.21
CA ASN A 411 -15.64 4.71 4.23
C ASN A 411 -16.73 5.79 4.21
N ASN A 412 -16.72 6.67 5.21
CA ASN A 412 -17.42 7.92 5.14
C ASN A 412 -16.61 8.78 4.17
N GLN A 413 -17.07 8.85 2.92
CA GLN A 413 -16.72 9.95 2.04
C GLN A 413 -17.17 11.25 2.74
N ILE A 414 -16.22 12.07 3.17
CA ILE A 414 -16.52 13.44 3.61
C ILE A 414 -16.06 14.38 2.50
N SER A 415 -17.04 15.07 1.94
CA SER A 415 -16.86 16.21 1.05
C SER A 415 -16.33 17.38 1.88
N ALA A 416 -15.08 17.79 1.63
CA ALA A 416 -14.55 19.08 2.02
C ALA A 416 -15.06 20.13 1.01
N ASP A 417 -16.25 20.68 1.27
CA ASP A 417 -16.67 22.05 0.89
C ASP A 417 -18.17 22.21 1.11
N ASN A 418 -18.52 22.75 2.28
CA ASN A 418 -19.49 23.83 2.43
C ASN A 418 -19.42 24.33 3.88
N SER A 419 -18.40 25.13 4.17
CA SER A 419 -18.50 26.10 5.25
C SER A 419 -17.54 27.27 5.03
N GLU A 420 -17.86 28.06 4.00
CA GLU A 420 -17.77 29.51 4.13
C GLU A 420 -19.13 30.12 3.78
N GLN A 421 -19.94 30.32 4.83
CA GLN A 421 -20.56 31.60 5.18
C GLN A 421 -20.93 31.60 6.66
#